data_AF-A0A4Q4MJ00-F1
#
_entry.id   AF-A0A4Q4MJ00-F1
#
_cell.length_a   1.000
_cell.length_b   1.000
_cell.length_c   1.000
_cell.angle_alpha   90.00
_cell.angle_beta   90.00
_cell.angle_gamma   90.00
#
_symmetry.space_group_name_H-M   'P 1'
#
loop_
_entity.id
_entity.type
_entity.pdbx_description
1 polymer ?
#
loop_
_entity_poly.entity_id
_entity_poly.type
_entity_poly.pdbx_seq_one_letter_code
_entity_poly.pdbx_strand_id
1 'polypeptide(L)'
;MSTQKYQLLLWEKGIKEIILSYARAVYAAKHSHGSVFDVITTASLKDPAAENLLVNVCYTAHVVVYEPLNRNDWKPLMSTKPRDSVEETLDTLVLLLQHALSTDLAGKKGTGDMEL
;
A
#
# COMPACT_ATOMS: atom_id res chain seq x y z
N MET A 1 2.62 20.59 21.56
CA MET A 1 1.68 19.98 20.59
C MET A 1 2.15 20.00 19.13
N SER A 2 3.01 20.93 18.68
CA SER A 2 3.51 20.96 17.28
C SER A 2 4.50 19.85 16.94
N THR A 3 5.41 19.51 17.86
CA THR A 3 6.47 18.50 17.64
C THR A 3 5.92 17.10 17.36
N GLN A 4 4.81 16.72 18.02
CA GLN A 4 4.20 15.40 17.88
C GLN A 4 3.52 15.22 16.51
N LYS A 5 2.84 16.26 16.00
CA LYS A 5 2.26 16.25 14.64
C LYS A 5 3.34 16.16 13.57
N TYR A 6 4.45 16.87 13.77
CA TYR A 6 5.59 16.81 12.84
C TYR A 6 6.25 15.43 12.80
N GLN A 7 6.45 14.80 13.96
CA GLN A 7 6.97 13.42 14.05
C GLN A 7 6.06 12.42 13.34
N LEU A 8 4.74 12.55 13.49
CA LEU A 8 3.77 11.69 12.82
C LEU A 8 3.85 11.84 11.28
N LEU A 9 3.94 13.07 10.77
CA LEU A 9 4.09 13.32 9.34
C LEU A 9 5.40 12.75 8.77
N LEU A 10 6.50 12.88 9.52
CA LEU A 10 7.78 12.29 9.12
C LEU A 10 7.72 10.77 9.10
N TRP A 11 7.10 10.17 10.11
CA TRP A 11 6.88 8.73 10.18
C TRP A 11 6.03 8.25 8.99
N GLU A 12 4.91 8.93 8.71
CA GLU A 12 4.00 8.57 7.62
C GLU A 12 4.70 8.65 6.25
N LYS A 13 5.52 9.69 6.05
CA LYS A 13 6.36 9.81 4.85
C LYS A 13 7.33 8.63 4.73
N GLY A 14 8.06 8.32 5.81
CA GLY A 14 9.06 7.26 5.82
C GLY A 14 8.45 5.88 5.55
N ILE A 15 7.30 5.56 6.17
CA ILE A 15 6.66 4.27 5.94
C ILE A 15 6.08 4.15 4.53
N LYS A 16 5.53 5.23 3.95
CA LYS A 16 5.06 5.23 2.55
C LYS A 16 6.20 4.99 1.56
N GLU A 17 7.39 5.54 1.80
CA GLU A 17 8.57 5.26 0.97
C GLU A 17 9.01 3.79 1.03
N ILE A 18 8.92 3.16 2.21
CA ILE A 18 9.17 1.72 2.40
C ILE A 18 8.14 0.90 1.62
N ILE A 19 6.85 1.20 1.78
CA ILE A 19 5.76 0.54 1.06
C ILE A 19 5.97 0.65 -0.45
N LEU A 20 6.28 1.84 -0.97
CA LEU A 20 6.54 2.04 -2.39
C LEU A 20 7.74 1.25 -2.90
N SER A 21 8.79 1.12 -2.09
CA SER A 21 9.97 0.33 -2.45
C SER A 21 9.61 -1.16 -2.61
N TYR A 22 8.86 -1.73 -1.67
CA TYR A 22 8.37 -3.10 -1.79
C TYR A 22 7.38 -3.26 -2.95
N ALA A 23 6.44 -2.32 -3.12
CA ALA A 23 5.46 -2.36 -4.19
C ALA A 23 6.13 -2.37 -5.58
N ARG A 24 7.15 -1.54 -5.80
CA ARG A 24 7.91 -1.55 -7.06
C ARG A 24 8.63 -2.88 -7.26
N ALA A 25 9.24 -3.45 -6.21
CA ALA A 25 9.90 -4.75 -6.31
C ALA A 25 8.93 -5.88 -6.71
N VAL A 26 7.68 -5.84 -6.22
CA VAL A 26 6.67 -6.86 -6.51
C VAL A 26 5.98 -6.65 -7.86
N TYR A 27 5.65 -5.40 -8.20
CA TYR A 27 4.72 -5.12 -9.29
C TYR A 27 5.37 -4.48 -10.52
N ALA A 28 6.49 -3.75 -10.41
CA ALA A 28 6.99 -2.91 -11.51
C ALA A 28 7.25 -3.67 -12.81
N ALA A 29 7.67 -4.94 -12.74
CA ALA A 29 7.90 -5.78 -13.92
C ALA A 29 6.64 -6.05 -14.77
N LYS A 30 5.43 -5.86 -14.20
CA LYS A 30 4.13 -6.07 -14.86
C LYS A 30 3.53 -4.78 -15.43
N HIS A 31 4.22 -3.66 -15.23
CA HIS A 31 3.74 -2.31 -15.53
C HIS A 31 4.67 -1.59 -16.50
N SER A 32 4.18 -0.54 -17.15
CA SER A 32 4.96 0.20 -18.15
C SER A 32 6.11 1.00 -17.50
N HIS A 33 7.17 1.30 -18.26
CA HIS A 33 8.35 2.01 -17.72
C HIS A 33 8.06 3.45 -17.24
N GLY A 34 6.84 3.97 -17.49
CA GLY A 34 6.36 5.27 -17.02
C GLY A 34 5.27 5.20 -15.94
N SER A 35 4.93 4.02 -15.43
CA SER A 35 3.88 3.89 -14.41
C SER A 35 4.28 4.56 -13.10
N VAL A 36 3.34 5.27 -12.50
CA VAL A 36 3.54 5.95 -11.21
C VAL A 36 2.87 5.14 -10.12
N PHE A 37 3.62 4.82 -9.06
CA PHE A 37 3.12 4.12 -7.88
C PHE A 37 2.95 5.12 -6.75
N ASP A 38 1.83 5.04 -6.03
CA ASP A 38 1.55 5.85 -4.86
C ASP A 38 0.88 5.03 -3.74
N VAL A 39 0.86 5.57 -2.53
CA VAL A 39 0.20 4.99 -1.35
C VAL A 39 -0.82 5.97 -0.82
N ILE A 40 -2.09 5.58 -0.89
CA ILE A 40 -3.19 6.38 -0.39
C ILE A 40 -3.88 5.68 0.79
N THR A 41 -4.38 6.47 1.72
CA THR A 41 -5.18 6.00 2.85
C THR A 41 -6.56 6.58 2.73
N THR A 42 -7.58 5.73 2.68
CA THR A 42 -8.98 6.14 2.64
C THR A 42 -9.59 5.94 4.03
N ALA A 43 -10.60 6.76 4.34
CA ALA A 43 -11.38 6.67 5.56
C ALA A 43 -12.83 6.41 5.20
N SER A 44 -13.48 5.47 5.87
CA SER A 44 -14.88 5.12 5.68
C SER A 44 -15.57 4.95 7.03
N LEU A 45 -16.88 5.14 7.07
CA LEU A 45 -17.67 4.84 8.27
C LEU A 45 -17.85 3.32 8.41
N LYS A 46 -17.64 2.79 9.62
CA LYS A 46 -17.91 1.38 9.95
C LYS A 46 -19.40 1.07 9.89
N ASP A 47 -20.22 2.02 10.32
CA ASP A 47 -21.69 2.00 10.23
C ASP A 47 -22.17 3.34 9.63
N PRO A 48 -22.75 3.35 8.42
CA PRO A 48 -23.29 4.55 7.79
C PRO A 48 -24.43 5.21 8.58
N ALA A 49 -25.09 4.48 9.47
CA ALA A 49 -26.24 4.95 10.25
C ALA A 49 -25.86 5.54 11.63
N ALA A 50 -24.58 5.46 12.03
CA ALA A 50 -24.16 5.94 13.33
C ALA A 50 -24.08 7.48 13.37
N GLU A 51 -24.82 8.08 14.31
CA GLU A 51 -24.84 9.54 14.52
C GLU A 51 -23.51 10.10 15.07
N ASN A 52 -22.62 9.23 15.58
CA ASN A 52 -21.37 9.63 16.23
C ASN A 52 -20.15 9.38 15.33
N LEU A 53 -19.84 10.37 14.48
CA LEU A 53 -18.85 10.28 13.40
C LEU A 53 -17.40 10.07 13.86
N LEU A 54 -17.04 10.48 15.09
CA LEU A 54 -15.63 10.49 15.54
C LEU A 54 -15.10 9.12 15.99
N VAL A 55 -15.98 8.19 16.38
CA VAL A 55 -15.59 6.85 16.90
C VAL A 55 -15.84 5.75 15.86
N ASN A 56 -16.45 6.10 14.74
CA ASN A 56 -16.99 5.14 13.79
C ASN A 56 -16.27 5.15 12.44
N VAL A 57 -15.01 5.57 12.40
CA VAL A 57 -14.19 5.57 11.19
C VAL A 57 -13.30 4.33 11.17
N CYS A 58 -13.17 3.71 10.01
CA CYS A 58 -12.11 2.76 9.71
C CYS A 58 -11.29 3.27 8.52
N TYR A 59 -10.03 2.89 8.50
CA TYR A 59 -9.06 3.29 7.50
C TYR A 59 -8.69 2.10 6.63
N THR A 60 -8.40 2.36 5.35
CA THR A 60 -7.83 1.37 4.44
C THR A 60 -6.64 1.98 3.73
N ALA A 61 -5.51 1.29 3.70
CA ALA A 61 -4.34 1.68 2.93
C ALA A 61 -4.31 0.93 1.59
N HIS A 62 -3.97 1.65 0.52
CA HIS A 62 -3.89 1.13 -0.83
C HIS A 62 -2.54 1.47 -1.45
N VAL A 63 -1.92 0.48 -2.09
CA VAL A 63 -0.94 0.76 -3.16
C VAL A 63 -1.75 0.97 -4.44
N VAL A 64 -1.54 2.11 -5.09
CA VAL A 64 -2.17 2.44 -6.36
C VAL A 64 -1.12 2.63 -7.46
N VAL A 65 -1.52 2.38 -8.69
CA VAL A 65 -0.71 2.64 -9.88
C VAL A 65 -1.48 3.48 -10.89
N TYR A 66 -0.80 4.44 -11.48
CA TYR A 66 -1.26 5.20 -12.64
C TYR A 66 -0.48 4.77 -13.88
N GLU A 67 -1.21 4.50 -14.97
CA GLU A 67 -0.65 4.04 -16.24
C GLU A 67 -0.82 5.12 -17.32
N PRO A 68 0.25 5.88 -17.67
CA PRO A 68 0.14 7.04 -18.55
C PRO A 68 -0.33 6.66 -19.97
N LEU A 69 0.06 5.49 -20.46
CA LEU A 69 -0.28 5.02 -21.80
C LEU A 69 -1.76 4.63 -21.93
N ASN A 70 -2.39 4.22 -20.83
CA ASN A 70 -3.78 3.77 -20.84
C ASN A 70 -4.76 4.89 -20.46
N ARG A 71 -4.28 6.10 -20.12
CA ARG A 71 -5.07 7.25 -19.63
C ARG A 71 -6.17 6.86 -18.64
N ASN A 72 -5.94 5.80 -17.88
CA ASN A 72 -6.90 5.27 -16.93
C ASN A 72 -6.64 5.90 -15.56
N ASP A 73 -7.70 6.02 -14.78
CA ASP A 73 -7.63 6.43 -13.39
C ASP A 73 -6.67 5.56 -12.56
N TRP A 74 -6.25 6.09 -11.41
CA TRP A 74 -5.47 5.35 -10.42
C TRP A 74 -6.15 4.02 -10.06
N LYS A 75 -5.42 2.90 -10.21
CA LYS A 75 -5.94 1.56 -9.91
C LYS A 75 -5.28 1.00 -8.66
N PRO A 76 -6.06 0.42 -7.72
CA PRO A 76 -5.48 -0.27 -6.58
C PRO A 76 -4.83 -1.59 -7.02
N LEU A 77 -3.59 -1.81 -6.59
CA LEU A 77 -2.85 -3.06 -6.76
C LEU A 77 -2.98 -3.97 -5.55
N MET A 78 -2.94 -3.37 -4.36
CA MET A 78 -3.07 -4.06 -3.08
C MET A 78 -3.77 -3.12 -2.12
N SER A 79 -4.69 -3.67 -1.33
CA SER A 79 -5.42 -2.93 -0.31
C SER A 79 -5.42 -3.73 0.98
N THR A 80 -5.34 -3.05 2.11
CA THR A 80 -5.58 -3.70 3.41
C THR A 80 -7.06 -3.98 3.61
N LYS A 81 -7.38 -4.81 4.60
CA LYS A 81 -8.72 -4.75 5.20
C LYS A 81 -8.85 -3.46 6.03
N PRO A 82 -10.08 -2.98 6.29
CA PRO A 82 -10.28 -1.82 7.15
C PRO A 82 -9.70 -2.02 8.56
N ARG A 83 -9.08 -0.98 9.13
CA ARG A 83 -8.50 -0.94 10.49
C ARG A 83 -8.92 0.31 11.24
N ASP A 84 -8.58 0.36 12.53
CA ASP A 84 -9.03 1.42 13.42
C ASP A 84 -8.11 2.66 13.41
N SER A 85 -6.89 2.53 12.88
CA SER A 85 -5.93 3.63 12.74
C SER A 85 -5.21 3.59 11.40
N VAL A 86 -4.71 4.76 10.98
CA VAL A 86 -3.87 4.87 9.77
C VAL A 86 -2.58 4.08 9.98
N GLU A 87 -2.02 4.14 11.18
CA GLU A 87 -0.80 3.44 11.56
C GLU A 87 -0.92 1.93 11.32
N GLU A 88 -1.97 1.32 11.86
CA GLU A 88 -2.22 -0.11 11.67
C GLU A 88 -2.42 -0.49 10.20
N THR A 89 -3.06 0.36 9.39
CA THR A 89 -3.21 0.08 7.96
C THR A 89 -1.88 0.11 7.23
N LEU A 90 -1.02 1.10 7.49
CA LEU A 90 0.26 1.22 6.80
C LEU A 90 1.21 0.08 7.20
N ASP A 91 1.27 -0.25 8.49
CA ASP A 91 2.05 -1.39 8.98
C ASP A 91 1.55 -2.73 8.39
N THR A 92 0.22 -2.93 8.34
CA THR A 92 -0.37 -4.11 7.69
C THR A 92 0.01 -4.18 6.21
N LEU A 93 0.02 -3.04 5.50
CA LEU A 93 0.36 -3.00 4.08
C LEU A 93 1.83 -3.36 3.83
N VAL A 94 2.75 -2.95 4.71
CA VAL A 94 4.15 -3.37 4.66
C VAL A 94 4.26 -4.90 4.77
N LEU A 95 3.59 -5.50 5.75
CA LEU A 95 3.62 -6.96 5.96
C LEU A 95 3.07 -7.73 4.76
N LEU A 96 1.97 -7.27 4.16
CA LEU A 96 1.38 -7.89 2.97
C LEU A 96 2.35 -7.84 1.77
N LEU A 97 3.04 -6.72 1.57
CA LEU A 97 4.01 -6.57 0.48
C LEU A 97 5.28 -7.38 0.72
N GLN A 98 5.78 -7.46 1.95
CA GLN A 98 6.91 -8.33 2.31
C GLN A 98 6.59 -9.80 2.05
N HIS A 99 5.37 -10.22 2.41
CA HIS A 99 4.90 -11.57 2.10
C HIS A 99 4.84 -11.79 0.58
N ALA A 100 4.22 -10.87 -0.17
CA ALA A 100 4.13 -10.96 -1.63
C ALA A 100 5.51 -11.04 -2.30
N LEU A 101 6.47 -10.22 -1.87
CA LEU A 101 7.84 -10.26 -2.37
C LEU A 101 8.54 -11.59 -2.07
N SER A 102 8.36 -12.11 -0.84
CA SER A 102 8.93 -13.40 -0.45
C SER A 102 8.38 -14.55 -1.29
N THR A 103 7.07 -14.53 -1.61
CA THR A 103 6.45 -15.53 -2.48
C THR A 103 6.91 -15.41 -3.94
N ASP A 104 7.10 -14.20 -4.46
CA ASP A 104 7.60 -13.98 -5.82
C ASP A 104 9.04 -14.46 -5.99
N LEU A 105 9.89 -14.20 -4.98
CA LEU A 105 11.27 -14.69 -4.94
C LEU A 105 11.36 -16.21 -4.83
N ALA A 106 10.49 -16.83 -4.04
CA ALA A 106 10.41 -18.29 -3.94
C ALA A 106 9.97 -18.93 -5.27
N GLY A 107 9.01 -18.32 -5.97
CA GLY A 107 8.57 -18.76 -7.30
C GLY A 107 9.67 -18.69 -8.35
N LYS A 108 10.50 -17.63 -8.33
CA LYS A 108 11.64 -17.45 -9.25
C LYS A 108 12.79 -18.43 -9.01
N LYS A 109 13.02 -18.87 -7.76
CA LYS A 109 14.04 -19.90 -7.46
C LYS A 109 13.67 -21.27 -8.01
N GLY A 110 12.39 -21.60 -8.15
CA GLY A 110 11.94 -22.90 -8.70
C GLY A 110 12.13 -23.03 -10.22
N THR A 111 12.33 -21.93 -10.93
CA THR A 111 12.49 -21.89 -12.40
C THR A 111 13.94 -21.80 -12.85
N GLY A 112 14.90 -21.66 -11.93
CA GLY A 112 16.33 -21.46 -12.24
C GLY A 112 17.16 -22.73 -12.45
N ASP A 113 16.60 -23.92 -12.16
CA ASP A 113 17.34 -25.20 -12.17
C ASP A 113 16.99 -26.11 -13.37
N MET A 114 16.33 -25.58 -14.40
CA MET A 114 16.12 -26.27 -15.67
C MET A 114 16.51 -25.36 -16.83
N GLU A 115 17.81 -25.19 -17.04
CA GLU A 115 18.43 -24.94 -18.36
C GLU A 115 19.95 -24.89 -18.15
N LEU A 116 20.56 -26.09 -18.09
CA LEU A 116 21.98 -26.33 -18.39
C LEU A 116 22.06 -27.40 -19.48
#